data_AF-A0A933DPG9-F1
#
_entry.id   AF-A0A933DPG9-F1
#
_cell.length_a   1.000
_cell.length_b   1.000
_cell.length_c   1.000
_cell.angle_alpha   90.00
_cell.angle_beta   90.00
_cell.angle_gamma   90.00
#
_symmetry.space_group_name_H-M   'P 1'
#
loop_
_entity.id
_entity.type
_entity.pdbx_description
1 polymer ?
#
loop_
_entity_poly.entity_id
_entity_poly.type
_entity_poly.pdbx_seq_one_letter_code
_entity_poly.pdbx_strand_id
1 'polypeptide(L)' 'MADKKSVETITGFLDLALEIEDEMSKSVYGAYLKRKAWPSDLSDEAFEAITNSLMILINETEDHRLRFRQLKEKYEKH' A
#
# COMPACT_ATOMS: atom_id res chain seq x y z
N MET A 1 -1.01 -6.88 14.92
CA MET A 1 -0.39 -8.20 14.78
C MET A 1 -1.51 -9.19 14.58
N ALA A 2 -1.72 -9.65 13.34
CA ALA A 2 -2.67 -10.71 13.07
C ALA A 2 -2.26 -11.97 13.84
N ASP A 3 -3.25 -12.69 14.38
CA ASP A 3 -3.03 -13.94 15.12
C ASP A 3 -2.31 -14.94 14.21
N LYS A 4 -1.26 -15.60 14.70
CA LYS A 4 -0.41 -16.48 13.89
C LYS A 4 -1.20 -17.61 13.22
N LYS A 5 -2.34 -18.00 13.82
CA LYS A 5 -3.29 -18.98 13.27
C LYS A 5 -4.10 -18.47 12.07
N SER A 6 -4.37 -17.17 11.95
CA SER A 6 -5.15 -16.65 10.82
C SER A 6 -4.33 -16.71 9.53
N VAL A 7 -3.01 -16.50 9.60
CA VAL A 7 -2.11 -16.52 8.45
C VAL A 7 -1.92 -17.91 7.83
N GLU A 8 -2.38 -19.00 8.47
CA GLU A 8 -2.26 -20.37 7.92
C GLU A 8 -3.33 -20.71 6.86
N THR A 9 -4.30 -19.83 6.61
CA THR A 9 -5.30 -19.99 5.54
C THR A 9 -5.00 -19.07 4.36
N ILE A 10 -5.46 -19.45 3.15
CA ILE A 10 -5.39 -18.58 1.97
C ILE A 10 -6.05 -17.22 2.27
N THR A 11 -7.20 -17.23 2.94
CA THR A 11 -7.92 -16.00 3.31
C THR A 11 -7.12 -15.10 4.25
N GLY A 12 -6.41 -15.66 5.23
CA GLY A 12 -5.58 -14.86 6.13
C GLY A 12 -4.28 -14.35 5.51
N PHE A 13 -3.68 -15.08 4.56
CA PHE A 13 -2.60 -14.51 3.73
C PHE A 13 -3.10 -13.34 2.89
N LEU A 14 -4.32 -13.41 2.35
CA LEU A 14 -4.91 -12.33 1.57
C LEU A 14 -5.29 -11.12 2.44
N ASP A 15 -5.75 -11.35 3.68
CA ASP A 15 -5.94 -10.27 4.65
C ASP A 15 -4.64 -9.55 4.97
N LEU A 16 -3.56 -10.30 5.23
CA LEU A 16 -2.25 -9.71 5.46
C LEU A 16 -1.76 -8.91 4.24
N ALA A 17 -1.94 -9.44 3.03
CA ALA A 17 -1.58 -8.71 1.81
C ALA A 17 -2.35 -7.40 1.68
N LEU A 18 -3.66 -7.40 1.98
CA LEU A 18 -4.49 -6.19 1.98
C LEU A 18 -4.05 -5.17 3.05
N GLU A 19 -3.67 -5.63 4.23
CA GLU A 19 -3.11 -4.77 5.29
C GLU A 19 -1.79 -4.11 4.84
N ILE A 20 -0.91 -4.88 4.20
CA ILE A 20 0.37 -4.37 3.68
C ILE A 20 0.13 -3.32 2.59
N GLU A 21 -0.76 -3.56 1.62
CA GLU A 21 -1.06 -2.55 0.59
C GLU A 21 -1.66 -1.26 1.19
N ASP A 22 -2.45 -1.38 2.26
CA ASP A 22 -2.95 -0.22 3.02
C ASP A 22 -1.81 0.52 3.74
N GLU A 23 -0.84 -0.18 4.32
CA GLU A 23 0.32 0.42 4.96
C GLU A 23 1.22 1.13 3.94
N MET A 24 1.49 0.51 2.79
CA MET A 24 2.33 1.08 1.74
C MET A 24 1.73 2.39 1.20
N SER A 25 0.45 2.38 0.82
CA SER A 25 -0.23 3.56 0.27
C SER A 25 -0.36 4.70 1.27
N LYS A 26 -0.88 4.42 2.48
CA LYS A 26 -1.27 5.45 3.45
C LYS A 26 -0.12 5.92 4.33
N SER A 27 0.73 5.00 4.78
CA SER A 27 1.78 5.28 5.75
C SER A 27 3.09 5.60 5.06
N VAL A 28 3.59 4.69 4.20
CA VAL A 28 4.92 4.84 3.59
C VAL A 28 4.90 5.93 2.51
N TYR A 29 4.18 5.69 1.42
CA TYR A 29 4.13 6.64 0.30
C TYR A 29 3.41 7.93 0.71
N GLY A 30 2.29 7.83 1.44
CA GLY A 30 1.56 8.98 1.96
C GLY A 30 2.37 9.89 2.89
N ALA A 31 3.35 9.38 3.64
CA ALA A 31 4.25 10.22 4.43
C ALA A 31 5.19 11.04 3.54
N TYR A 32 5.69 10.45 2.46
CA TYR A 32 6.62 11.09 1.53
C TYR A 32 5.96 12.12 0.61
N LEU A 33 4.63 12.15 0.51
CA LEU A 33 3.92 13.27 -0.13
C LEU A 33 4.00 14.59 0.67
N LYS A 34 4.50 14.56 1.90
CA LYS A 34 4.62 15.77 2.75
C LYS A 34 5.99 16.39 2.54
N ARG A 35 6.07 17.64 2.07
CA ARG A 35 7.36 18.36 1.86
C ARG A 35 8.29 18.33 3.07
N LYS A 36 7.72 18.37 4.29
CA LYS A 36 8.44 18.29 5.57
C LYS A 36 9.12 16.95 5.87
N ALA A 37 8.80 15.89 5.11
CA ALA A 37 9.47 14.60 5.21
C ALA A 37 10.81 14.58 4.46
N TRP A 38 11.09 15.61 3.66
CA TRP A 38 12.26 15.72 2.81
C TRP A 38 13.24 16.78 3.30
N PRO A 39 14.53 16.67 2.92
CA PRO A 39 15.53 17.70 3.21
C PRO A 39 15.09 19.10 2.77
N SER A 40 15.45 20.12 3.55
CA SER A 40 15.04 21.51 3.30
C SER A 40 15.65 22.10 2.03
N ASP A 41 16.77 21.55 1.58
CA ASP A 41 17.51 21.93 0.37
C ASP A 41 17.04 21.20 -0.90
N LEU A 42 16.10 20.25 -0.79
CA LEU A 42 15.46 19.64 -1.96
C LEU A 42 14.74 20.71 -2.78
N SER A 43 15.03 20.81 -4.08
CA SER A 43 14.33 21.75 -4.95
C SER A 43 12.85 21.37 -5.10
N ASP A 44 12.01 22.38 -5.37
CA ASP A 44 10.58 22.14 -5.59
C ASP A 44 10.33 21.27 -6.84
N GLU A 45 11.14 21.42 -7.89
CA GLU A 45 11.08 20.58 -9.09
C GLU A 45 11.39 19.10 -8.77
N ALA A 46 12.43 18.84 -7.98
CA ALA A 46 12.77 17.48 -7.57
C ALA A 46 11.68 16.90 -6.66
N PHE A 47 11.12 17.70 -5.76
CA PHE A 47 10.01 17.29 -4.93
C PHE A 47 8.76 16.96 -5.76
N GLU A 48 8.42 17.78 -6.75
CA GLU A 48 7.31 17.53 -7.65
C GLU A 48 7.49 16.22 -8.43
N ALA A 49 8.67 15.99 -9.00
CA ALA A 49 8.98 14.75 -9.70
C ALA A 49 8.82 13.51 -8.79
N ILE A 50 9.31 13.59 -7.55
CA ILE A 50 9.13 12.54 -6.54
C ILE A 50 7.65 12.32 -6.24
N THR A 51 6.87 13.39 -5.99
CA THR A 51 5.45 13.25 -5.69
C THR A 51 4.67 12.63 -6.84
N ASN A 52 5.00 12.95 -8.09
CA ASN A 52 4.40 12.35 -9.27
C ASN A 52 4.67 10.83 -9.32
N SER A 53 5.92 10.41 -9.05
CA SER A 53 6.24 8.98 -8.95
C SER A 53 5.52 8.28 -7.79
N LEU A 54 5.43 8.91 -6.61
CA LEU A 54 4.72 8.35 -5.46
C LEU A 54 3.23 8.19 -5.72
N MET A 55 2.61 9.12 -6.45
CA MET A 55 1.20 9.03 -6.85
C MET A 55 0.95 7.83 -7.78
N ILE A 56 1.89 7.52 -8.69
CA ILE A 56 1.81 6.31 -9.52
C ILE A 56 1.84 5.07 -8.63
N LEU A 57 2.78 4.98 -7.69
CA LEU A 57 2.88 3.84 -6.77
C LEU A 57 1.62 3.68 -5.91
N ILE A 58 1.05 4.78 -5.40
CA ILE A 58 -0.21 4.74 -4.65
C ILE A 58 -1.35 4.20 -5.52
N ASN A 59 -1.45 4.62 -6.77
CA ASN A 59 -2.47 4.09 -7.67
C ASN A 59 -2.27 2.59 -7.95
N GLU A 60 -1.03 2.14 -8.14
CA GLU A 60 -0.71 0.72 -8.31
C GLU A 60 -1.08 -0.11 -7.08
N THR A 61 -0.85 0.40 -5.86
CA THR A 61 -1.29 -0.30 -4.64
C THR A 61 -2.81 -0.45 -4.56
N GLU A 62 -3.60 0.50 -5.09
CA GLU A 62 -5.06 0.33 -5.17
C GLU A 62 -5.47 -0.78 -6.15
N ASP A 63 -4.77 -0.91 -7.28
CA ASP A 63 -4.99 -2.01 -8.22
C ASP A 63 -4.61 -3.37 -7.60
N HIS A 64 -3.53 -3.44 -6.83
CA HIS A 64 -3.16 -4.64 -6.08
C HIS A 64 -4.23 -5.03 -5.06
N ARG A 65 -4.74 -4.05 -4.28
CA ARG A 65 -5.83 -4.27 -3.32
C ARG A 65 -7.07 -4.84 -4.00
N LEU A 66 -7.44 -4.30 -5.16
CA LEU A 66 -8.59 -4.82 -5.91
C LEU A 66 -8.39 -6.29 -6.28
N ARG A 67 -7.20 -6.66 -6.76
CA ARG A 67 -6.87 -8.06 -7.12
C ARG A 67 -6.93 -8.98 -5.90
N PHE A 68 -6.36 -8.57 -4.76
CA PHE A 68 -6.39 -9.37 -3.54
C PHE A 68 -7.82 -9.52 -2.99
N ARG A 69 -8.66 -8.47 -3.04
CA ARG A 69 -10.09 -8.57 -2.66
C ARG A 69 -10.84 -9.57 -3.53
N GLN A 70 -10.71 -9.46 -4.84
CA GLN A 70 -11.35 -10.39 -5.78
C GLN A 70 -10.92 -11.84 -5.52
N LEU A 71 -9.64 -12.05 -5.21
CA LEU A 71 -9.12 -13.37 -4.89
C LEU A 71 -9.69 -13.87 -3.56
N LYS A 72 -9.78 -13.00 -2.55
CA LYS A 72 -10.33 -13.34 -1.24
C LYS A 72 -11.80 -13.74 -1.33
N GLU A 73 -12.62 -12.96 -2.04
CA GLU A 73 -14.03 -13.28 -2.29
C GLU A 73 -14.23 -14.63 -2.99
N LYS A 74 -13.29 -15.03 -3.86
CA LYS A 74 -13.31 -16.33 -4.52
C LYS A 74 -13.06 -17.48 -3.54
N TYR A 75 -12.16 -17.32 -2.58
CA TYR A 75 -11.79 -18.37 -1.62
C TYR A 75 -12.62 -18.36 -0.34
N GLU A 76 -13.36 -17.29 -0.03
CA GLU A 76 -14.36 -17.27 1.06
C GLU A 76 -15.68 -17.96 0.69
N LYS A 77 -15.96 -18.13 -0.61
CA LYS A 77 -17.20 -18.78 -1.12
C LYS A 77 -17.09 -20.31 -1.22
N HIS A 78 -15.98 -20.90 -0.80
CA HIS A 78 -15.70 -22.34 -0.82
C HIS A 78 -15.35 -22.82 0.59
#